data_AF-A0A964Y4S5-F1
#
_entry.id   AF-A0A964Y4S5-F1
#
_cell.length_a   1.000
_cell.length_b   1.000
_cell.length_c   1.000
_cell.angle_alpha   90.00
_cell.angle_beta   90.00
_cell.angle_gamma   90.00
#
_symmetry.space_group_name_H-M   'P 1'
#
loop_
_entity.id
_entity.type
_entity.pdbx_description
1 polymer ?
#
loop_
_entity_poly.entity_id
_entity_poly.type
_entity_poly.pdbx_seq_one_letter_code
_entity_poly.pdbx_strand_id
1 'polypeptide(L)'
;MRYFLSLVVALVIAGTAHAERFGHIQRRAAGVGGNLSCSSITDISTLPNVLYKNENVHGGRGRTFLDQGHRFGGTRTLKVAGTNGKVYACFGLWACDQPFGCRYYQAMCHDSVSNRNFAKLAKANGGTYYALVGTGRGKCLKFRTDLTRYGNIRK
;
A
#
# COMPACT_ATOMS: atom_id res chain seq x y z
N MET A 1 -66.76 0.79 15.48
CA MET A 1 -65.92 0.45 14.32
C MET A 1 -64.56 1.08 14.53
N ARG A 2 -63.55 0.23 14.67
CA ARG A 2 -62.14 0.55 14.91
C ARG A 2 -61.44 0.75 13.55
N TYR A 3 -60.18 1.19 13.59
CA TYR A 3 -59.21 1.27 12.48
C TYR A 3 -59.09 2.62 11.75
N PHE A 4 -58.43 3.60 12.39
CA PHE A 4 -57.71 4.66 11.68
C PHE A 4 -56.52 5.14 12.54
N LEU A 5 -55.61 4.22 12.87
CA LEU A 5 -54.35 4.58 13.54
C LEU A 5 -53.25 3.56 13.22
N SER A 6 -52.85 3.44 11.95
CA SER A 6 -51.75 2.54 11.59
C SER A 6 -50.94 2.96 10.35
N LEU A 7 -50.98 4.23 9.93
CA LEU A 7 -50.32 4.65 8.67
C LEU A 7 -49.27 5.76 8.80
N VAL A 8 -48.57 5.88 9.94
CA VAL A 8 -47.46 6.84 10.09
C VAL A 8 -46.21 6.23 10.76
N VAL A 9 -46.13 4.91 10.93
CA VAL A 9 -44.97 4.24 11.59
C VAL A 9 -44.19 3.33 10.64
N ALA A 10 -44.36 3.49 9.31
CA ALA A 10 -43.68 2.65 8.32
C ALA A 10 -42.67 3.39 7.43
N LEU A 11 -42.30 4.64 7.76
CA LEU A 11 -41.37 5.43 6.94
C LEU A 11 -40.13 5.95 7.67
N VAL A 12 -39.82 5.42 8.86
CA VAL A 12 -38.63 5.83 9.64
C VAL A 12 -37.73 4.63 10.01
N ILE A 13 -38.08 3.41 9.61
CA ILE A 13 -37.26 2.20 9.79
C ILE A 13 -36.70 1.75 8.42
N ALA A 14 -36.07 2.68 7.71
CA ALA A 14 -35.21 2.36 6.56
C ALA A 14 -33.90 3.17 6.62
N GLY A 15 -33.59 3.76 7.77
CA GLY A 15 -32.23 4.16 8.09
C GLY A 15 -31.47 2.95 8.66
N THR A 16 -30.19 2.86 8.32
CA THR A 16 -29.10 2.14 9.02
C THR A 16 -28.62 0.78 8.52
N ALA A 17 -29.41 -0.05 7.83
CA ALA A 17 -28.93 -1.40 7.47
C ALA A 17 -27.88 -1.47 6.32
N HIS A 18 -27.50 -0.35 5.69
CA HIS A 18 -26.42 -0.29 4.69
C HIS A 18 -25.18 0.47 5.13
N ALA A 19 -25.16 1.01 6.36
CA ALA A 19 -23.98 1.69 6.91
C ALA A 19 -23.09 0.77 7.78
N GLU A 20 -23.61 -0.39 8.20
CA GLU A 20 -22.90 -1.25 9.18
C GLU A 20 -21.95 -2.28 8.55
N ARG A 21 -21.95 -2.45 7.23
CA ARG A 21 -21.01 -3.40 6.57
C ARG A 21 -19.60 -2.85 6.35
N PHE A 22 -19.35 -1.58 6.67
CA PHE A 22 -18.03 -0.95 6.55
C PHE A 22 -17.49 -0.39 7.87
N GLY A 23 -18.23 -0.50 8.99
CA GLY A 23 -17.82 0.00 10.31
C GLY A 23 -16.68 -0.80 10.98
N HIS A 24 -16.37 -2.00 10.50
CA HIS A 24 -15.34 -2.87 11.09
C HIS A 24 -14.01 -2.95 10.33
N ILE A 25 -13.83 -2.21 9.22
CA ILE A 25 -12.53 -2.07 8.52
C ILE A 25 -11.85 -0.75 8.90
N GLN A 26 -11.90 -0.39 10.19
CA GLN A 26 -10.91 0.50 10.81
C GLN A 26 -9.91 -0.31 11.66
N ARG A 27 -9.70 -1.59 11.33
CA ARG A 27 -8.61 -2.37 11.91
C ARG A 27 -7.29 -1.87 11.33
N ARG A 28 -6.69 -0.92 12.07
CA ARG A 28 -5.26 -0.57 12.10
C ARG A 28 -4.65 -0.45 10.70
N ALA A 29 -4.53 0.78 10.20
CA ALA A 29 -3.47 1.11 9.25
C ALA A 29 -2.18 0.48 9.80
N ALA A 30 -1.65 -0.53 9.12
CA ALA A 30 -0.46 -1.23 9.56
C ALA A 30 0.74 -0.28 9.36
N GLY A 31 0.92 0.63 10.32
CA GLY A 31 2.14 1.37 10.60
C GLY A 31 2.57 2.39 9.55
N VAL A 32 1.78 3.42 9.30
CA VAL A 32 2.35 4.72 8.89
C VAL A 32 2.84 5.38 10.18
N GLY A 33 4.10 5.11 10.53
CA GLY A 33 4.72 5.54 11.79
C GLY A 33 5.89 4.65 12.19
N GLY A 34 6.90 5.26 12.82
CA GLY A 34 8.15 4.60 13.22
C GLY A 34 9.25 4.66 12.16
N ASN A 35 10.34 3.95 12.44
CA ASN A 35 11.52 3.91 11.57
C ASN A 35 11.66 2.54 10.89
N LEU A 36 12.07 2.57 9.63
CA LEU A 36 12.53 1.41 8.88
C LEU A 36 14.04 1.30 9.07
N SER A 37 14.49 0.30 9.81
CA SER A 37 15.91 0.00 9.94
C SER A 37 16.38 -0.89 8.81
N CYS A 38 17.42 -0.45 8.11
CA CYS A 38 18.02 -1.12 6.98
C CYS A 38 19.50 -1.40 7.28
N SER A 39 19.85 -2.66 7.53
CA SER A 39 21.24 -3.12 7.62
C SER A 39 21.93 -3.16 6.26
N SER A 40 21.17 -3.28 5.18
CA SER A 40 21.67 -3.22 3.81
C SER A 40 20.64 -2.59 2.88
N ILE A 41 21.10 -1.75 1.96
CA ILE A 41 20.26 -1.10 0.95
C ILE A 41 20.73 -1.52 -0.43
N THR A 42 19.83 -2.07 -1.23
CA THR A 42 20.10 -2.42 -2.64
C THR A 42 19.19 -1.61 -3.55
N ASP A 43 19.74 -1.00 -4.59
CA ASP A 43 18.94 -0.27 -5.58
C ASP A 43 18.21 -1.23 -6.52
N ILE A 44 16.89 -1.07 -6.70
CA ILE A 44 16.11 -1.99 -7.55
C ILE A 44 16.49 -1.92 -9.03
N SER A 45 17.12 -0.83 -9.50
CA SER A 45 17.60 -0.73 -10.88
C SER A 45 18.69 -1.77 -11.21
N THR A 46 19.40 -2.25 -10.20
CA THR A 46 20.43 -3.28 -10.32
C THR A 46 19.87 -4.71 -10.26
N LEU A 47 18.57 -4.86 -9.99
CA LEU A 47 17.92 -6.16 -9.80
C LEU A 47 17.08 -6.53 -11.04
N PRO A 48 17.22 -7.75 -11.58
CA PRO A 48 16.49 -8.16 -12.78
C PRO A 48 15.04 -8.61 -12.51
N ASN A 49 14.62 -8.66 -11.24
CA ASN A 49 13.39 -9.30 -10.78
C ASN A 49 12.61 -8.46 -9.75
N VAL A 50 12.81 -7.14 -9.76
CA VAL A 50 12.10 -6.21 -8.88
C VAL A 50 11.70 -4.96 -9.67
N LEU A 51 10.43 -4.57 -9.55
CA LEU A 51 9.90 -3.41 -10.25
C LEU A 51 8.98 -2.57 -9.38
N TYR A 52 9.20 -1.25 -9.38
CA TYR A 52 8.25 -0.26 -8.90
C TYR A 52 7.52 0.40 -10.08
N LYS A 53 6.22 0.64 -9.91
CA LYS A 53 5.41 1.49 -10.80
C LYS A 53 4.62 2.50 -10.00
N ASN A 54 4.68 3.76 -10.42
CA ASN A 54 3.93 4.87 -9.81
C ASN A 54 2.43 4.82 -10.17
N GLU A 55 2.06 4.03 -11.17
CA GLU A 55 0.69 3.83 -11.63
C GLU A 55 0.30 2.35 -11.63
N ASN A 56 -0.99 2.07 -11.44
CA ASN A 56 -1.51 0.72 -11.50
C ASN A 56 -1.85 0.34 -12.94
N VAL A 57 -1.39 -0.83 -13.38
CA VAL A 57 -1.83 -1.43 -14.66
C VAL A 57 -3.25 -2.00 -14.56
N HIS A 58 -3.80 -2.14 -13.35
CA HIS A 58 -5.06 -2.83 -13.06
C HIS A 58 -6.15 -1.94 -12.40
N GLY A 59 -6.29 -0.68 -12.83
CA GLY A 59 -7.49 0.14 -12.55
C GLY A 59 -7.81 0.41 -11.07
N GLY A 60 -6.99 1.21 -10.38
CA GLY A 60 -7.41 1.84 -9.11
C GLY A 60 -6.75 1.36 -7.79
N ARG A 61 -5.91 0.32 -7.82
CA ARG A 61 -5.20 -0.20 -6.62
C ARG A 61 -3.97 0.64 -6.18
N GLY A 62 -3.68 1.73 -6.88
CA GLY A 62 -2.56 2.63 -6.58
C GLY A 62 -1.21 2.11 -7.06
N ARG A 63 -0.14 2.60 -6.44
CA ARG A 63 1.24 2.22 -6.81
C ARG A 63 1.48 0.74 -6.66
N THR A 64 2.34 0.20 -7.53
CA THR A 64 2.68 -1.22 -7.54
C THR A 64 4.14 -1.42 -7.18
N PHE A 65 4.39 -2.42 -6.34
CA PHE A 65 5.72 -2.98 -6.12
C PHE A 65 5.68 -4.47 -6.44
N LEU A 66 6.57 -4.93 -7.32
CA LEU A 66 6.64 -6.30 -7.81
C LEU A 66 7.98 -6.90 -7.43
N ASP A 67 7.94 -8.07 -6.79
CA ASP A 67 9.09 -8.85 -6.34
C ASP A 67 9.00 -10.27 -6.92
N GLN A 68 9.51 -10.44 -8.14
CA GLN A 68 9.65 -11.75 -8.79
C GLN A 68 10.71 -12.63 -8.14
N GLY A 69 11.64 -12.03 -7.38
CA GLY A 69 12.68 -12.76 -6.68
C GLY A 69 12.26 -13.36 -5.35
N HIS A 70 11.02 -13.15 -4.91
CA HIS A 70 10.55 -13.52 -3.57
C HIS A 70 11.47 -13.04 -2.44
N ARG A 71 12.14 -11.89 -2.63
CA ARG A 71 13.08 -11.30 -1.66
C ARG A 71 12.41 -10.99 -0.32
N PHE A 72 11.12 -10.69 -0.34
CA PHE A 72 10.34 -10.43 0.86
C PHE A 72 9.51 -11.63 1.34
N GLY A 73 9.67 -12.81 0.72
CA GLY A 73 9.04 -14.06 1.14
C GLY A 73 7.51 -14.02 1.23
N GLY A 74 6.85 -13.17 0.45
CA GLY A 74 5.38 -13.00 0.53
C GLY A 74 4.90 -12.38 1.85
N THR A 75 5.70 -11.50 2.46
CA THR A 75 5.30 -10.77 3.67
C THR A 75 4.02 -9.98 3.41
N ARG A 76 3.06 -9.95 4.33
CA ARG A 76 1.76 -9.27 4.11
C ARG A 76 1.87 -7.77 3.82
N THR A 77 2.85 -7.08 4.40
CA THR A 77 3.01 -5.63 4.26
C THR A 77 4.48 -5.25 4.18
N LEU A 78 4.81 -4.40 3.21
CA LEU A 78 6.10 -3.74 3.08
C LEU A 78 5.95 -2.31 3.56
N LYS A 79 6.85 -1.86 4.43
CA LYS A 79 6.92 -0.47 4.89
C LYS A 79 7.74 0.33 3.91
N VAL A 80 7.31 1.56 3.64
CA VAL A 80 8.03 2.53 2.82
C VAL A 80 8.48 3.68 3.68
N ALA A 81 9.78 3.92 3.69
CA ALA A 81 10.41 5.03 4.38
C ALA A 81 11.14 5.93 3.39
N GLY A 82 11.38 7.17 3.79
CA GLY A 82 12.32 8.01 3.06
C GLY A 82 13.77 7.65 3.41
N THR A 83 14.75 8.33 2.82
CA THR A 83 16.18 8.04 3.08
C THR A 83 16.60 8.35 4.51
N ASN A 84 15.83 9.15 5.24
CA ASN A 84 16.02 9.37 6.68
C ASN A 84 15.48 8.21 7.57
N GLY A 85 14.95 7.14 6.96
CA GLY A 85 14.41 5.98 7.67
C GLY A 85 12.98 6.15 8.21
N LYS A 86 12.40 7.34 8.16
CA LYS A 86 11.03 7.58 8.65
C LYS A 86 10.00 6.97 7.72
N VAL A 87 9.16 6.07 8.25
CA VAL A 87 8.08 5.41 7.50
C VAL A 87 6.97 6.41 7.23
N TYR A 88 6.57 6.54 5.97
CA TYR A 88 5.50 7.45 5.55
C TYR A 88 4.44 6.77 4.66
N ALA A 89 4.67 5.53 4.21
CA ALA A 89 3.72 4.78 3.40
C ALA A 89 3.97 3.27 3.52
N CYS A 90 3.15 2.48 2.82
CA CYS A 90 3.27 1.03 2.78
C CYS A 90 2.81 0.44 1.43
N PHE A 91 3.11 -0.84 1.21
CA PHE A 91 2.51 -1.68 0.19
C PHE A 91 1.96 -2.96 0.82
N GLY A 92 0.75 -3.35 0.48
CA GLY A 92 0.14 -4.60 0.95
C GLY A 92 0.22 -5.69 -0.11
N LEU A 93 0.46 -6.93 0.32
CA LEU A 93 0.49 -8.08 -0.57
C LEU A 93 -0.90 -8.32 -1.18
N TRP A 94 -0.94 -8.48 -2.49
CA TRP A 94 -2.14 -8.89 -3.23
C TRP A 94 -2.14 -10.38 -3.51
N ALA A 95 -1.08 -10.85 -4.16
CA ALA A 95 -0.90 -12.25 -4.52
C ALA A 95 0.59 -12.54 -4.61
N CYS A 96 0.96 -13.78 -4.33
CA CYS A 96 2.30 -14.28 -4.61
C CYS A 96 2.18 -15.66 -5.26
N ASP A 97 2.47 -15.72 -6.55
CA ASP A 97 2.21 -16.85 -7.42
C ASP A 97 3.39 -17.10 -8.35
N GLN A 98 3.64 -18.36 -8.70
CA GLN A 98 4.63 -18.70 -9.72
C GLN A 98 4.00 -18.65 -11.11
N PRO A 99 4.71 -18.20 -12.16
CA PRO A 99 6.09 -17.68 -12.18
C PRO A 99 6.19 -16.16 -11.91
N PHE A 100 5.09 -15.49 -11.56
CA PHE A 100 4.96 -14.03 -11.60
C PHE A 100 5.50 -13.29 -10.37
N GLY A 101 5.76 -14.00 -9.27
CA GLY A 101 6.27 -13.43 -8.03
C GLY A 101 5.22 -12.81 -7.13
N CYS A 102 5.68 -12.02 -6.16
CA CYS A 102 4.82 -11.31 -5.23
C CYS A 102 4.46 -9.90 -5.75
N ARG A 103 3.16 -9.63 -5.85
CA ARG A 103 2.59 -8.33 -6.24
C ARG A 103 2.08 -7.60 -5.01
N TYR A 104 2.52 -6.37 -4.83
CA TYR A 104 2.09 -5.51 -3.74
C TYR A 104 1.48 -4.22 -4.27
N TYR A 105 0.36 -3.80 -3.67
CA TYR A 105 -0.32 -2.56 -4.01
C TYR A 105 -0.48 -1.66 -2.79
N GLN A 106 -0.42 -0.36 -3.02
CA GLN A 106 -0.61 0.64 -1.98
C GLN A 106 -2.01 0.55 -1.33
N ALA A 107 -3.06 0.34 -2.14
CA ALA A 107 -4.42 0.20 -1.63
C ALA A 107 -4.58 -0.98 -0.64
N MET A 108 -3.79 -2.04 -0.81
CA MET A 108 -3.84 -3.24 0.03
C MET A 108 -3.25 -3.04 1.42
N CYS A 109 -2.56 -1.92 1.67
CA CYS A 109 -2.12 -1.56 3.01
C CYS A 109 -3.02 -0.52 3.69
N HIS A 110 -4.20 -0.24 3.13
CA HIS A 110 -5.17 0.74 3.63
C HIS A 110 -4.61 2.17 3.71
N ASP A 111 -3.64 2.50 2.85
CA ASP A 111 -3.06 3.85 2.77
C ASP A 111 -3.72 4.66 1.66
N SER A 112 -4.87 5.26 2.00
CA SER A 112 -5.63 6.14 1.10
C SER A 112 -4.99 7.53 0.94
N VAL A 113 -4.20 7.96 1.93
CA VAL A 113 -3.71 9.34 2.07
C VAL A 113 -2.42 9.57 1.26
N SER A 114 -1.51 8.60 1.20
CA SER A 114 -0.25 8.79 0.46
C SER A 114 -0.43 8.68 -1.07
N ASN A 115 -1.65 8.45 -1.56
CA ASN A 115 -1.90 8.19 -2.98
C ASN A 115 -1.61 9.39 -3.90
N ARG A 116 -1.87 10.63 -3.45
CA ARG A 116 -1.60 11.84 -4.26
C ARG A 116 -0.22 12.46 -4.03
N ASN A 117 0.40 12.22 -2.87
CA ASN A 117 1.59 12.93 -2.41
C ASN A 117 2.82 12.04 -2.19
N PHE A 118 2.82 10.79 -2.66
CA PHE A 118 3.87 9.80 -2.36
C PHE A 118 5.30 10.32 -2.63
N ALA A 119 5.56 10.89 -3.82
CA ALA A 119 6.87 11.43 -4.16
C ALA A 119 7.23 12.69 -3.36
N LYS A 120 6.24 13.53 -3.03
CA LYS A 120 6.42 14.69 -2.16
C LYS A 120 6.77 14.26 -0.73
N LEU A 121 6.13 13.21 -0.21
CA LEU A 121 6.43 12.63 1.09
C LEU A 121 7.80 11.98 1.12
N ALA A 122 8.23 11.31 0.04
CA ALA A 122 9.60 10.82 -0.09
C ALA A 122 10.62 11.97 0.05
N LYS A 123 10.40 13.05 -0.71
CA LYS A 123 11.26 14.26 -0.67
C LYS A 123 11.28 14.92 0.70
N ALA A 124 10.12 15.03 1.36
CA ALA A 124 10.03 15.58 2.72
C ALA A 124 10.75 14.70 3.76
N ASN A 125 10.84 13.39 3.54
CA ASN A 125 11.45 12.42 4.45
C ASN A 125 12.86 11.99 3.98
N GLY A 126 13.70 12.93 3.54
CA GLY A 126 15.05 12.58 3.12
C GLY A 126 15.70 13.49 2.09
N GLY A 127 15.04 14.58 1.70
CA GLY A 127 15.56 15.57 0.74
C GLY A 127 15.62 15.09 -0.70
N THR A 128 15.24 13.84 -0.99
CA THR A 128 15.36 13.22 -2.31
C THR A 128 14.09 12.45 -2.70
N TYR A 129 13.93 12.14 -3.99
CA TYR A 129 12.83 11.29 -4.46
C TYR A 129 13.08 9.79 -4.27
N TYR A 130 14.16 9.41 -3.60
CA TYR A 130 14.41 8.02 -3.24
C TYR A 130 13.61 7.62 -2.00
N ALA A 131 13.06 6.41 -2.07
CA ALA A 131 12.43 5.75 -0.93
C ALA A 131 13.07 4.38 -0.72
N LEU A 132 12.93 3.91 0.52
CA LEU A 132 13.35 2.60 0.98
C LEU A 132 12.09 1.76 1.22
N VAL A 133 12.06 0.54 0.72
CA VAL A 133 11.00 -0.42 1.01
C VAL A 133 11.58 -1.69 1.65
N GLY A 134 10.91 -2.20 2.68
CA GLY A 134 11.33 -3.42 3.33
C GLY A 134 10.34 -3.94 4.36
N THR A 135 10.68 -5.07 4.97
CA THR A 135 9.87 -5.72 6.01
C THR A 135 10.20 -5.23 7.42
N GLY A 136 11.20 -4.35 7.56
CA GLY A 136 11.77 -3.94 8.85
C GLY A 136 12.77 -4.94 9.45
N ARG A 137 13.14 -5.99 8.71
CA ARG A 137 14.13 -7.01 9.10
C ARG A 137 15.50 -6.78 8.44
N GLY A 138 15.95 -5.53 8.35
CA GLY A 138 17.29 -5.15 7.91
C GLY A 138 17.53 -5.06 6.39
N LYS A 139 16.93 -5.92 5.57
CA LYS A 139 17.07 -5.80 4.10
C LYS A 139 16.07 -4.80 3.54
N CYS A 140 16.57 -3.76 2.85
CA CYS A 140 15.76 -2.76 2.20
C CYS A 140 16.14 -2.60 0.73
N LEU A 141 15.14 -2.28 -0.08
CA LEU A 141 15.32 -1.94 -1.49
C LEU A 141 15.08 -0.45 -1.68
N LYS A 142 15.95 0.20 -2.47
CA LYS A 142 15.87 1.62 -2.80
C LYS A 142 15.26 1.81 -4.18
N PHE A 143 14.34 2.74 -4.33
CA PHE A 143 13.68 3.04 -5.60
C PHE A 143 13.35 4.53 -5.73
N ARG A 144 13.20 5.01 -6.98
CA ARG A 144 12.76 6.38 -7.28
C ARG A 144 11.25 6.48 -7.31
N THR A 145 10.70 7.37 -6.50
CA THR A 145 9.24 7.55 -6.33
C THR A 145 8.60 8.43 -7.40
N ASP A 146 9.40 9.27 -8.05
CA ASP A 146 8.98 10.25 -9.07
C ASP A 146 8.90 9.66 -10.49
N LEU A 147 9.50 8.49 -10.73
CA LEU A 147 9.45 7.82 -12.01
C LEU A 147 8.20 6.96 -12.15
N THR A 148 7.59 6.94 -13.35
CA THR A 148 6.46 6.06 -13.66
C THR A 148 6.80 4.59 -13.48
N ARG A 149 8.05 4.21 -13.81
CA ARG A 149 8.58 2.86 -13.73
C ARG A 149 10.04 2.90 -13.29
N TYR A 150 10.44 2.05 -12.36
CA TYR A 150 11.84 1.91 -11.93
C TYR A 150 12.16 0.46 -11.56
N GLY A 151 13.32 -0.04 -11.99
CA GLY A 151 13.68 -1.46 -11.88
C GLY A 151 13.27 -2.30 -13.08
N ASN A 152 13.50 -3.62 -12.98
CA ASN A 152 13.36 -4.58 -14.07
C ASN A 152 12.68 -5.86 -13.58
N ILE A 153 11.94 -6.50 -14.49
CA ILE A 153 11.34 -7.84 -14.28
C ILE A 153 11.67 -8.71 -15.47
N ARG A 154 11.78 -10.01 -15.22
CA ARG A 154 11.91 -11.01 -16.29
C ARG A 154 10.55 -11.15 -16.98
N LYS A 155 10.61 -11.19 -18.31
CA LYS A 155 9.45 -11.49 -19.17
C LYS A 155 9.13 -12.97 -19.11
#